data_AF-A0A654AQ10-F1
#
_entry.id   AF-A0A654AQ10-F1
#
_cell.length_a   1.000
_cell.length_b   1.000
_cell.length_c   1.000
_cell.angle_alpha   90.00
_cell.angle_beta   90.00
_cell.angle_gamma   90.00
#
_symmetry.space_group_name_H-M   'P 1'
#
loop_
_entity.id
_entity.type
_entity.pdbx_description
1 polymer ?
#
loop_
_entity_poly.entity_id
_entity_poly.type
_entity_poly.pdbx_seq_one_letter_code
_entity_poly.pdbx_strand_id
1 'polypeptide(L)' 'MSTLQTAIPQGDVWPELSRHEYVVLQDARGNRIEGTIDGMTNDRSTLWIQLKGGLGRQLIHHLDGYWLETPAA' A
#
# COMPACT_ATOMS: atom_id res chain seq x y z
N MET A 1 -10.34 9.50 -29.27
CA MET A 1 -9.92 10.03 -27.95
C MET A 1 -9.60 8.82 -27.09
N SER A 2 -8.32 8.52 -26.86
CA SER A 2 -7.91 7.33 -26.10
C SER A 2 -8.05 7.62 -24.61
N THR A 3 -9.04 7.01 -23.98
CA THR A 3 -9.09 6.90 -22.52
C THR A 3 -7.93 6.00 -22.10
N LEU A 4 -6.93 6.58 -21.44
CA LEU A 4 -5.94 5.80 -20.68
C LEU A 4 -6.73 5.05 -19.62
N GLN A 5 -6.99 3.77 -19.90
CA GLN A 5 -7.50 2.83 -18.93
C GLN A 5 -6.36 2.59 -17.95
N THR A 6 -6.18 3.50 -16.99
CA THR A 6 -5.45 3.20 -15.77
C THR A 6 -6.26 2.09 -15.13
N ALA A 7 -5.89 0.84 -15.42
CA ALA A 7 -6.34 -0.29 -14.65
C ALA A 7 -5.78 -0.05 -13.25
N ILE A 8 -6.50 0.72 -12.45
CA ILE A 8 -6.41 0.63 -11.00
C ILE A 8 -6.68 -0.85 -10.79
N PRO A 9 -5.70 -1.65 -10.33
CA PRO A 9 -6.02 -3.00 -9.98
C PRO A 9 -7.11 -2.86 -8.92
N GLN A 10 -8.35 -3.24 -9.27
CA GLN A 10 -9.34 -3.60 -8.28
C GLN A 10 -8.82 -4.88 -7.63
N GLY A 11 -7.72 -4.76 -6.89
CA GLY A 11 -7.32 -5.75 -5.92
C GLY A 11 -8.39 -5.62 -4.85
N ASP A 12 -9.24 -6.63 -4.76
CA ASP A 12 -10.35 -6.66 -3.80
C ASP A 12 -9.89 -6.30 -2.39
N VAL A 13 -8.62 -6.57 -2.05
CA VAL A 13 -7.97 -6.31 -0.77
C VAL A 13 -6.43 -6.27 -0.93
N TRP A 14 -5.69 -5.90 0.12
CA TRP A 14 -4.23 -6.02 0.14
C TRP A 14 -3.78 -7.49 -0.03
N PRO A 15 -2.63 -7.75 -0.68
CA PRO A 15 -2.04 -9.08 -0.67
C PRO A 15 -1.63 -9.46 0.75
N GLU A 16 -1.36 -10.75 0.96
CA GLU A 16 -0.85 -11.19 2.25
C GLU A 16 0.56 -10.61 2.47
N LEU A 17 0.68 -9.78 3.51
CA LEU A 17 1.93 -9.15 3.91
C LEU A 17 2.29 -9.60 5.32
N SER A 18 3.57 -9.87 5.53
CA SER A 18 4.08 -10.31 6.82
C SER A 18 4.31 -9.13 7.75
N ARG A 19 4.11 -9.35 9.06
CA ARG A 19 4.50 -8.36 10.06
C ARG A 19 6.00 -8.07 9.98
N HIS A 20 6.36 -6.80 10.08
CA HIS A 20 7.70 -6.23 9.91
C HIS A 20 8.27 -6.29 8.49
N GLU A 21 7.47 -6.71 7.50
CA GLU A 21 7.87 -6.63 6.10
C GLU A 21 8.03 -5.16 5.67
N TYR A 22 9.15 -4.83 5.04
CA TYR A 22 9.36 -3.51 4.49
C TYR A 22 8.63 -3.38 3.15
N VAL A 23 7.79 -2.36 3.05
CA VAL A 23 6.98 -2.10 1.86
C VAL A 23 7.09 -0.64 1.45
N VAL A 24 6.87 -0.41 0.16
CA VAL A 24 6.69 0.91 -0.41
C VAL A 24 5.32 0.94 -1.05
N LEU A 25 4.48 1.88 -0.61
CA LEU A 25 3.19 2.15 -1.22
C LEU A 25 3.28 3.38 -2.10
N GLN A 26 2.65 3.33 -3.27
CA GLN A 26 2.57 4.46 -4.18
C GLN A 26 1.11 4.77 -4.51
N ASP A 27 0.78 6.05 -4.69
CA ASP A 27 -0.53 6.49 -5.19
C ASP A 27 -0.47 7.02 -6.64
N ALA A 28 -1.64 7.30 -7.22
CA ALA A 28 -1.77 7.84 -8.59
C ALA A 28 -1.25 9.27 -8.76
N ARG A 29 -0.94 9.96 -7.67
CA ARG A 29 -0.35 11.30 -7.68
C ARG A 29 1.19 11.23 -7.62
N GLY A 30 1.75 10.04 -7.46
CA GLY A 30 3.19 9.81 -7.33
C GLY A 30 3.71 9.96 -5.91
N ASN A 31 2.84 10.09 -4.90
CA ASN A 31 3.26 10.06 -3.50
C ASN A 31 3.72 8.64 -3.14
N ARG A 32 4.78 8.57 -2.34
CA ARG A 32 5.33 7.31 -1.85
C ARG A 32 5.35 7.28 -0.33
N ILE A 33 4.87 6.18 0.23
CA ILE A 33 4.91 5.89 1.66
C ILE A 33 5.81 4.68 1.85
N GLU A 34 6.88 4.88 2.60
CA GLU A 34 7.85 3.82 2.91
C GLU A 34 7.83 3.48 4.38
N GLY A 35 7.73 2.19 4.69
CA GLY A 35 7.72 1.74 6.06
C GLY A 35 7.65 0.24 6.21
N THR A 36 7.49 -0.22 7.43
CA THR A 36 7.34 -1.65 7.74
C THR A 36 5.92 -1.94 8.16
N ILE A 37 5.37 -3.08 7.74
CA ILE A 37 4.05 -3.52 8.15
C ILE A 37 4.02 -3.75 9.66
N ASP A 38 3.16 -3.02 10.37
CA ASP A 38 2.90 -3.26 11.78
C ASP A 38 1.80 -4.31 11.97
N GLY A 39 0.87 -4.39 11.04
CA GLY A 39 -0.23 -5.35 11.07
C GLY A 39 -1.18 -5.15 9.90
N MET A 40 -2.09 -6.10 9.73
CA MET A 40 -3.13 -6.08 8.71
C MET A 40 -4.40 -6.71 9.31
N THR A 41 -5.56 -6.25 8.87
CA THR A 41 -6.83 -6.89 9.24
C THR A 41 -6.94 -8.28 8.62
N ASN A 42 -7.70 -9.18 9.24
CA ASN A 42 -7.88 -10.56 8.73
C ASN A 42 -8.54 -10.59 7.35
N ASP A 43 -9.40 -9.62 7.06
CA ASP A 43 -10.03 -9.44 5.74
C ASP A 43 -9.09 -8.77 4.73
N ARG A 44 -7.91 -8.32 5.14
CA ARG A 44 -6.91 -7.62 4.30
C ARG A 44 -7.40 -6.29 3.71
N SER A 45 -8.50 -5.73 4.21
CA SER A 45 -9.00 -4.43 3.76
C SER A 45 -8.08 -3.28 4.20
N THR A 46 -7.45 -3.43 5.36
CA THR A 46 -6.69 -2.37 6.02
C THR A 46 -5.35 -2.88 6.48
N LEU A 47 -4.31 -2.07 6.27
CA LEU A 47 -2.97 -2.32 6.79
C LEU A 47 -2.50 -1.15 7.65
N TRP A 48 -1.61 -1.45 8.58
CA TRP A 48 -0.88 -0.47 9.36
C TRP A 48 0.58 -0.49 8.94
N ILE A 49 1.09 0.68 8.59
CA ILE A 49 2.51 0.90 8.26
C ILE A 49 3.14 1.72 9.37
N GLN A 50 4.24 1.21 9.92
CA GLN A 50 5.16 1.99 10.72
C GLN A 50 6.10 2.75 9.78
N LEU A 51 5.96 4.07 9.73
CA LEU A 51 6.75 4.94 8.87
C LEU A 51 8.19 5.02 9.38
N LYS A 52 9.15 5.12 8.45
CA LYS A 52 10.56 5.35 8.78
C LYS A 52 10.76 6.75 9.39
N GLY A 53 11.86 6.91 10.13
CA GLY A 53 12.28 8.22 10.66
C GLY A 53 11.45 8.74 11.85
N GLY A 54 10.69 7.87 12.52
CA GLY A 54 9.91 8.26 13.70
C GLY A 54 8.62 9.02 13.38
N LEU A 55 8.17 8.99 12.13
CA LEU A 55 6.92 9.63 11.67
C LEU A 55 5.64 8.95 12.19
N GLY A 56 5.78 7.90 12.99
CA GLY A 56 4.67 7.20 13.61
C GLY A 56 4.07 6.11 12.73
N ARG A 57 2.81 5.79 12.98
CA ARG A 57 2.08 4.72 12.32
C ARG A 57 0.92 5.29 11.52
N GLN A 58 0.75 4.78 10.31
CA GLN A 58 -0.35 5.14 9.42
C GLN A 58 -1.24 3.93 9.14
N LEU A 59 -2.55 4.14 9.14
CA LEU A 59 -3.55 3.18 8.71
C LEU A 59 -3.90 3.48 7.26
N ILE A 60 -3.92 2.45 6.41
CA ILE A 60 -4.19 2.59 4.98
C ILE A 60 -5.20 1.52 4.55
N HIS A 61 -6.30 1.97 3.99
CA HIS A 61 -7.33 1.13 3.41
C HIS A 61 -6.99 0.83 1.94
N HIS A 62 -7.33 -0.35 1.44
CA HIS A 62 -7.05 -0.73 0.04
C HIS A 62 -7.74 0.21 -0.98
N LEU A 63 -8.84 0.87 -0.58
CA LEU A 63 -9.54 1.88 -1.38
C LEU A 63 -8.98 3.31 -1.26
N ASP A 64 -7.94 3.53 -0.44
CA ASP A 64 -7.31 4.85 -0.33
C ASP A 64 -6.54 5.24 -1.61
N GLY A 65 -6.45 4.31 -2.58
CA GLY A 65 -5.81 4.55 -3.88
C GLY A 65 -4.29 4.33 -3.86
N TYR A 66 -3.79 3.66 -2.83
CA TYR A 66 -2.41 3.19 -2.75
C TYR A 66 -2.29 1.77 -3.30
N TRP A 67 -1.14 1.45 -3.89
CA TRP A 67 -0.75 0.11 -4.28
C TRP A 67 0.69 -0.17 -3.86
N LEU A 68 1.03 -1.45 -3.72
CA LEU A 68 2.40 -1.87 -3.44
C LEU A 68 3.28 -1.65 -4.67
N GLU A 69 4.37 -0.93 -4.48
CA GLU A 69 5.45 -0.89 -5.46
C GLU A 69 6.13 -2.26 -5.44
N THR A 70 5.94 -3.04 -6.51
CA THR A 70 6.70 -4.28 -6.68
C THR A 70 8.12 -3.88 -7.04
N PRO A 71 9.16 -4.31 -6.30
CA PRO A 71 10.53 -4.09 -6.74
C PRO A 71 10.68 -4.71 -8.12
N ALA A 72 11.10 -3.92 -9.11
CA ALA A 72 11.50 -4.47 -10.40
C ALA A 72 12.62 -5.50 -10.13
N ALA A 73 12.37 -6.74 -10.54
CA ALA A 73 13.33 -7.84 -10.44
C ALA A 73 14.61 -7.54 -11.23
#